data_AF-A0A2T7UGL7-F1
#
_entry.id   AF-A0A2T7UGL7-F1
#
_cell.length_a   1.000
_cell.length_b   1.000
_cell.length_c   1.000
_cell.angle_alpha   90.00
_cell.angle_beta   90.00
_cell.angle_gamma   90.00
#
_symmetry.space_group_name_H-M   'P 1'
#
loop_
_entity.id
_entity.type
_entity.pdbx_description
1 polymer ?
#
loop_
_entity_poly.entity_id
_entity_poly.type
_entity_poly.pdbx_seq_one_letter_code
_entity_poly.pdbx_strand_id
1 'polypeptide(L)'
;MPSHSSLSLQDRPWWTHGHVWLIISGPLLVVIASFVTFYLAANGQDPVLSTQEVSTQSQGDGITLAPAVQARNHAATGELPEHKSNK
;
A
#
# COMPACT_ATOMS: atom_id res chain seq x y z
N MET A 1 30.67 60.18 -34.44
CA MET A 1 30.83 59.35 -33.22
C MET A 1 29.96 58.12 -33.39
N PRO A 2 30.48 56.89 -33.26
CA PRO A 2 29.65 55.70 -33.33
C PRO A 2 28.94 55.50 -31.98
N SER A 3 27.62 55.53 -31.99
CA SER A 3 26.78 55.14 -30.86
C SER A 3 26.71 53.62 -30.82
N HIS A 4 27.34 53.01 -29.82
CA HIS A 4 27.25 51.57 -29.59
C HIS A 4 25.88 51.25 -28.97
N SER A 5 24.98 50.70 -29.77
CA SER A 5 23.71 50.14 -29.30
C SER A 5 24.00 48.88 -28.50
N SER A 6 23.80 48.93 -27.18
CA SER A 6 23.85 47.74 -26.32
C SER A 6 22.68 46.82 -26.64
N LEU A 7 22.96 45.63 -27.17
CA LEU A 7 21.95 44.58 -27.34
C LEU A 7 21.48 44.15 -25.95
N SER A 8 20.23 44.46 -25.61
CA SER A 8 19.59 43.88 -24.43
C SER A 8 19.45 42.38 -24.68
N LEU A 9 20.16 41.56 -23.91
CA LEU A 9 19.82 40.15 -23.82
C LEU A 9 18.52 40.08 -23.02
N GLN A 10 17.39 39.92 -23.71
CA GLN A 10 16.13 39.57 -23.04
C GLN A 10 16.30 38.20 -22.38
N ASP A 11 16.68 38.19 -21.11
CA ASP A 11 16.65 37.00 -20.28
C ASP A 11 15.22 36.49 -20.21
N ARG A 12 14.99 35.31 -20.80
CA ARG A 12 13.69 34.67 -20.74
C ARG A 12 13.45 34.17 -19.31
N PRO A 13 12.20 34.28 -18.82
CA PRO A 13 11.86 33.74 -17.51
C PRO A 13 12.27 32.25 -17.40
N TRP A 14 12.76 31.86 -16.22
CA TRP A 14 13.32 30.52 -16.00
C TRP A 14 12.34 29.38 -16.34
N TRP A 15 11.05 29.56 -16.07
CA TRP A 15 9.98 28.59 -16.34
C TRP A 15 9.74 28.28 -17.82
N THR A 16 10.29 29.09 -18.75
CA THR A 16 10.24 28.82 -20.19
C THR A 16 11.21 27.71 -20.61
N HIS A 17 12.23 27.41 -19.81
CA HIS A 17 13.24 26.40 -20.15
C HIS A 17 12.71 24.99 -19.87
N GLY A 18 12.68 24.12 -20.89
CA GLY A 18 12.18 22.74 -20.76
C GLY A 18 12.86 21.90 -19.68
N HIS A 19 14.15 22.14 -19.42
CA HIS A 19 14.90 21.44 -18.36
C HIS A 19 14.34 21.67 -16.96
N VAL A 20 13.75 22.83 -16.69
CA VAL A 20 13.09 23.12 -15.41
C VAL A 20 11.94 22.14 -15.17
N TRP A 21 11.17 21.86 -16.22
CA TRP A 21 10.08 20.87 -16.15
C TRP A 21 10.58 19.45 -15.96
N LEU A 22 11.75 19.09 -16.50
CA LEU A 22 12.36 17.76 -16.27
C LEU A 22 12.74 17.55 -14.79
N ILE A 23 13.16 18.61 -14.11
CA ILE A 23 13.52 18.53 -12.69
C ILE A 23 12.26 18.47 -11.82
N ILE A 24 11.23 19.24 -12.17
CA ILE A 24 9.95 19.27 -11.44
C ILE A 24 9.16 17.98 -11.66
N SER A 25 9.23 17.38 -12.86
CA SER A 25 8.46 16.19 -13.20
C SER A 25 8.85 14.97 -12.36
N GLY A 26 10.12 14.82 -11.99
CA GLY A 26 10.60 13.71 -11.16
C GLY A 26 9.83 13.60 -9.82
N PRO A 27 9.90 14.62 -8.95
CA PRO A 27 9.14 14.65 -7.70
C PRO A 27 7.62 14.62 -7.93
N LEU A 28 7.12 15.32 -8.95
CA LEU A 28 5.68 15.35 -9.26
C LEU A 28 5.13 13.95 -9.56
N LEU A 29 5.88 13.13 -10.30
CA LEU A 29 5.49 11.77 -10.65
C LEU A 29 5.40 10.87 -9.42
N VAL A 30 6.35 10.99 -8.48
CA VAL A 30 6.31 10.25 -7.20
C VAL A 30 5.08 10.62 -6.38
N VAL A 31 4.73 11.90 -6.32
CA VAL A 31 3.53 12.36 -5.61
C VAL A 31 2.28 11.76 -6.23
N ILE A 32 2.14 11.82 -7.56
CA ILE A 32 1.02 11.21 -8.29
C ILE A 32 0.95 9.70 -8.03
N ALA A 33 2.08 8.99 -8.14
CA ALA A 33 2.15 7.55 -7.89
C ALA A 33 1.70 7.19 -6.46
N SER A 34 2.08 8.00 -5.47
CA SER A 34 1.69 7.82 -4.08
C SER A 34 0.16 7.93 -3.91
N PHE A 35 -0.46 8.91 -4.56
CA PHE A 35 -1.93 9.04 -4.58
C PHE A 35 -2.61 7.89 -5.30
N VAL A 36 -2.05 7.41 -6.43
CA VAL A 36 -2.60 6.27 -7.16
C VAL A 36 -2.58 5.00 -6.30
N THR A 37 -1.47 4.72 -5.62
CA THR A 37 -1.36 3.57 -4.70
C THR A 37 -2.35 3.69 -3.55
N PHE A 38 -2.47 4.89 -2.95
CA PHE A 38 -3.45 5.14 -1.90
C PHE A 38 -4.88 4.91 -2.39
N TYR A 39 -5.22 5.44 -3.58
CA TYR A 39 -6.53 5.26 -4.18
C TYR A 39 -6.85 3.79 -4.43
N LEU A 40 -5.88 3.02 -4.92
CA LEU A 40 -6.06 1.59 -5.17
C LEU A 40 -6.25 0.82 -3.86
N ALA A 41 -5.52 1.17 -2.80
CA ALA A 41 -5.68 0.56 -1.49
C ALA A 41 -7.02 0.92 -0.81
N ALA A 42 -7.54 2.11 -1.06
CA ALA A 42 -8.83 2.55 -0.52
C ALA A 42 -10.02 1.88 -1.23
N ASN A 43 -9.94 1.67 -2.55
CA ASN A 43 -11.06 1.17 -3.36
C ASN A 43 -10.98 -0.33 -3.67
N GLY A 44 -9.77 -0.91 -3.67
CA GLY A 44 -9.51 -2.31 -4.00
C GLY A 44 -9.47 -3.23 -2.79
N GLN A 45 -10.15 -2.87 -1.70
CA GLN A 45 -10.28 -3.77 -0.55
C GLN A 45 -11.21 -4.91 -0.98
N ASP A 46 -10.62 -6.08 -1.21
CA ASP A 46 -11.38 -7.32 -1.37
C ASP A 46 -12.31 -7.44 -0.17
N PRO A 47 -13.64 -7.53 -0.36
CA PRO A 47 -14.58 -7.63 0.74
C PRO A 47 -14.12 -8.71 1.70
N VAL A 48 -13.85 -8.30 2.94
CA VAL A 48 -13.44 -9.23 3.99
C VAL A 48 -14.49 -10.33 4.03
N LEU A 49 -14.10 -11.55 3.64
CA LEU A 49 -14.94 -12.72 3.81
C LEU A 49 -15.33 -12.71 5.27
N SER A 50 -16.62 -12.53 5.55
CA SER A 50 -17.16 -12.65 6.90
C SER A 50 -16.59 -13.95 7.42
N THR A 51 -15.77 -13.88 8.47
CA THR A 51 -15.33 -15.05 9.22
C THR A 51 -16.62 -15.78 9.51
N GLN A 52 -16.89 -16.83 8.75
CA GLN A 52 -18.03 -17.67 9.00
C GLN A 52 -17.64 -18.27 10.34
N GLU A 53 -18.29 -17.76 11.40
CA GLU A 53 -18.29 -18.32 12.73
C GLU A 53 -18.27 -19.83 12.48
N VAL A 54 -17.15 -20.49 12.77
CA VAL A 54 -17.03 -21.94 12.59
C VAL A 54 -18.07 -22.48 13.55
N SER A 55 -19.26 -22.70 13.01
CA SER A 55 -20.40 -23.27 13.70
C SER A 55 -19.89 -24.62 14.10
N THR A 56 -19.62 -24.74 15.40
CA THR A 56 -18.97 -25.88 16.04
C THR A 56 -19.99 -27.01 16.05
N GLN A 57 -20.28 -27.53 14.86
CA GLN A 57 -21.23 -28.60 14.63
C GLN A 57 -20.77 -29.46 13.45
N SER A 58 -19.47 -29.72 13.38
CA SER A 58 -18.93 -30.90 12.71
C SER A 58 -18.17 -31.70 13.74
N GLN A 59 -18.95 -32.45 14.50
CA GLN A 59 -18.49 -33.54 15.33
C GLN A 59 -17.97 -34.64 14.39
N GLY A 60 -16.66 -34.67 14.16
CA GLY A 60 -16.04 -35.77 13.42
C GLY A 60 -14.83 -35.35 12.61
N ASP A 61 -13.69 -35.92 13.01
CA ASP A 61 -12.45 -36.07 12.23
C ASP A 61 -11.54 -34.86 12.03
N GLY A 62 -10.52 -34.81 12.90
CA GLY A 62 -9.15 -34.57 12.47
C GLY A 62 -8.68 -33.13 12.50
N ILE A 63 -7.39 -33.00 12.79
CA ILE A 63 -6.55 -31.78 12.81
C ILE A 63 -6.51 -31.05 11.44
N THR A 64 -7.31 -31.51 10.47
CA THR A 64 -7.36 -31.11 9.07
C THR A 64 -8.14 -29.82 8.81
N LEU A 65 -8.87 -29.30 9.81
CA LEU A 65 -9.73 -28.11 9.67
C LEU A 65 -9.24 -26.88 10.46
N ALA A 66 -8.06 -26.93 11.09
CA ALA A 66 -7.50 -25.78 11.78
C ALA A 66 -7.04 -24.70 10.77
N PRO A 67 -7.32 -23.40 11.01
CA PRO A 67 -6.82 -22.32 10.15
C PRO A 67 -5.31 -22.45 9.95
N ALA A 68 -4.84 -22.41 8.70
CA ALA A 68 -3.44 -22.70 8.36
C ALA A 68 -2.42 -21.85 9.15
N VAL A 69 -2.79 -20.64 9.56
CA VAL A 69 -1.98 -19.74 10.39
C VAL A 69 -1.82 -20.27 11.82
N GLN A 70 -2.86 -20.88 12.38
CA GLN A 70 -2.85 -21.45 13.72
C GLN A 70 -2.15 -22.83 13.71
N ALA A 71 -2.32 -23.61 12.63
CA ALA A 71 -1.72 -24.94 12.51
C ALA A 71 -0.17 -24.92 12.50
N ARG A 72 0.47 -23.90 11.89
CA ARG A 72 1.94 -23.88 11.74
C ARG A 72 2.72 -23.77 13.05
N ASN A 73 2.15 -23.13 14.07
CA ASN A 73 2.84 -22.94 15.37
C ASN A 73 2.37 -23.92 16.44
N HIS A 74 1.11 -24.38 16.37
CA HIS A 74 0.59 -25.35 17.34
C HIS A 74 1.05 -26.80 17.04
N ALA A 75 1.51 -27.11 15.82
CA ALA A 75 2.11 -28.40 15.49
C ALA A 75 3.41 -28.69 16.27
N ALA A 76 4.13 -27.66 16.73
CA ALA A 76 5.40 -27.81 17.44
C ALA A 76 5.25 -27.93 18.97
N THR A 77 4.10 -27.53 19.53
CA THR A 77 3.95 -27.38 21.00
C THR A 77 3.02 -28.41 21.63
N GLY A 78 2.17 -29.09 20.84
CA GLY A 78 1.34 -30.20 21.34
C GLY A 78 0.28 -29.83 22.38
N GLU A 79 0.08 -28.54 22.67
CA GLU A 79 -0.86 -28.05 23.68
C GLU A 79 -2.00 -27.22 23.05
N LEU A 80 -3.22 -27.61 23.39
CA LEU A 80 -4.46 -26.90 23.11
C LEU A 80 -4.70 -25.86 24.20
N PRO A 81 -5.25 -24.67 23.90
CA PRO A 81 -5.69 -23.74 24.95
C PRO A 81 -6.82 -24.36 25.77
N GLU A 82 -6.67 -24.36 27.10
CA GLU A 82 -7.72 -24.83 28.01
C GLU A 82 -8.99 -23.99 27.90
N HIS A 83 -10.11 -24.66 27.63
CA HIS A 83 -11.43 -24.07 27.71
C HIS A 83 -11.85 -23.94 29.19
N LYS A 84 -11.60 -22.77 29.80
CA LYS A 84 -12.20 -22.44 31.10
C LYS A 84 -13.72 -22.27 30.95
N SER A 85 -14.46 -23.31 31.29
CA SER A 85 -15.90 -23.23 31.56
C SER A 85 -16.10 -22.53 32.90
N ASN A 86 -16.62 -21.31 32.86
CA ASN A 86 -17.23 -20.68 34.04
C ASN A 86 -18.66 -21.21 34.18
N LYS A 87 -19.03 -21.61 35.39
CA LYS A 87 -20.30 -22.24 35.75
C LYS A 87 -21.33 -21.21 36.18
#